data_AF-A0A8T0H7E7-F1
#
_entry.id   AF-A0A8T0H7E7-F1
#
_cell.length_a   1.000
_cell.length_b   1.000
_cell.length_c   1.000
_cell.angle_alpha   90.00
_cell.angle_beta   90.00
_cell.angle_gamma   90.00
#
_symmetry.space_group_name_H-M   'P 1'
#
loop_
_entity.id
_entity.type
_entity.pdbx_description
1 polymer ?
#
loop_
_entity_poly.entity_id
_entity_poly.type
_entity_poly.pdbx_seq_one_letter_code
_entity_poly.pdbx_strand_id
1 'polypeptide(L)'
;MSEAILDPSLLNAMNLVDREEMFLVQRIALLCTRKDPKLRPTMRDVADLLKSLSKKMDDKIENGDDELGESTSKRNEIGILSIQM
;
A
#
# COMPACT_ATOMS: atom_id res chain seq x y z
N MET A 1 15.10 11.21 -7.37
CA MET A 1 14.44 10.95 -8.68
C MET A 1 13.31 9.93 -8.48
N SER A 2 12.22 10.30 -7.79
CA SER A 2 11.09 9.37 -7.56
C SER A 2 9.72 10.02 -7.53
N GLU A 3 9.59 11.35 -7.45
CA GLU A 3 8.27 12.01 -7.54
C GLU A 3 7.56 11.84 -8.90
N ALA A 4 8.23 11.33 -9.94
CA ALA A 4 7.69 11.28 -11.30
C ALA A 4 6.79 10.06 -11.63
N ILE A 5 6.61 9.10 -10.72
CA ILE A 5 5.72 7.94 -10.98
C ILE A 5 4.27 8.28 -10.64
N LEU A 6 4.04 9.25 -9.74
CA LEU A 6 2.70 9.63 -9.32
C LEU A 6 2.18 10.75 -10.22
N ASP A 7 0.96 10.59 -10.74
CA ASP A 7 0.34 11.60 -11.58
C ASP A 7 0.11 12.90 -10.77
N PRO A 8 0.57 14.07 -11.28
CA PRO A 8 0.43 15.34 -10.57
C PRO A 8 -1.03 15.73 -10.24
N SER A 9 -1.99 15.32 -11.09
CA SER A 9 -3.42 15.60 -10.90
C SER A 9 -3.98 14.77 -9.75
N LEU A 10 -3.56 13.51 -9.63
CA LEU A 10 -3.91 12.65 -8.49
C LEU A 10 -3.31 13.20 -7.19
N LEU A 11 -2.06 13.66 -7.23
CA LEU A 11 -1.40 14.27 -6.09
C LEU A 11 -2.15 15.51 -5.60
N ASN A 12 -2.61 16.35 -6.53
CA ASN A 12 -3.31 17.60 -6.22
C ASN A 12 -4.74 17.38 -5.69
N ALA A 13 -5.39 16.27 -6.05
CA ALA A 13 -6.71 15.91 -5.57
C ALA A 13 -6.70 15.24 -4.18
N MET A 14 -5.56 14.72 -3.73
CA MET A 14 -5.41 14.03 -2.45
C MET A 14 -5.22 14.98 -1.26
N ASN A 15 -5.69 14.55 -0.11
CA ASN A 15 -5.37 15.17 1.17
C ASN A 15 -3.89 14.94 1.52
N LEU A 16 -3.34 15.73 2.46
CA LEU A 16 -1.96 15.57 2.92
C LEU A 16 -1.67 14.17 3.45
N VAL A 17 -2.61 13.56 4.17
CA VAL A 17 -2.46 12.21 4.77
C VAL A 17 -2.36 11.16 3.66
N ASP A 18 -3.32 11.11 2.74
CA ASP A 18 -3.32 10.14 1.63
C ASP A 18 -2.09 10.27 0.74
N ARG A 19 -1.58 11.49 0.58
CA ARG A 19 -0.36 11.75 -0.19
C ARG A 19 0.87 11.11 0.48
N GLU A 20 1.00 11.21 1.81
CA GLU A 20 2.09 10.56 2.55
C GLU A 20 2.03 9.03 2.41
N GLU A 21 0.85 8.46 2.52
CA GLU A 21 0.63 7.02 2.33
C GLU A 21 1.00 6.58 0.92
N MET A 22 0.60 7.36 -0.09
CA MET A 22 0.91 7.06 -1.48
C MET A 22 2.42 7.07 -1.75
N PHE A 23 3.17 8.02 -1.17
CA PHE A 23 4.64 8.02 -1.27
C PHE A 23 5.29 6.82 -0.60
N LEU A 24 4.72 6.36 0.51
CA LEU A 24 5.27 5.21 1.22
C LEU A 24 4.98 3.91 0.46
N VAL A 25 3.76 3.74 -0.07
CA VAL A 25 3.42 2.61 -0.97
C VAL A 25 4.30 2.61 -2.21
N GLN A 26 4.55 3.78 -2.81
CA GLN A 26 5.48 3.92 -3.92
C GLN A 26 6.88 3.42 -3.55
N ARG A 27 7.39 3.79 -2.36
CA ARG A 27 8.70 3.34 -1.90
C ARG A 27 8.74 1.83 -1.70
N ILE A 28 7.69 1.23 -1.15
CA ILE A 28 7.56 -0.22 -1.03
C ILE A 28 7.57 -0.87 -2.43
N ALA A 29 6.80 -0.33 -3.38
CA ALA A 29 6.76 -0.83 -4.75
C ALA A 29 8.14 -0.81 -5.42
N LEU A 30 8.93 0.24 -5.22
CA LEU A 30 10.32 0.32 -5.72
C LEU A 30 11.22 -0.75 -5.10
N LEU A 31 11.05 -1.06 -3.80
CA LEU A 31 11.78 -2.16 -3.15
C LEU A 31 11.37 -3.53 -3.71
N CYS A 32 10.08 -3.74 -3.96
CA CYS A 32 9.54 -4.99 -4.51
C CYS A 32 9.95 -5.23 -5.98
N THR A 33 10.19 -4.15 -6.73
CA THR A 33 10.52 -4.21 -8.17
C THR A 33 12.02 -4.12 -8.47
N ARG A 34 12.88 -4.20 -7.46
CA ARG A 34 14.33 -4.17 -7.65
C ARG A 34 14.80 -5.24 -8.65
N LYS A 35 15.74 -4.87 -9.52
CA LYS A 35 16.31 -5.76 -10.53
C LYS A 35 16.93 -7.02 -9.92
N ASP A 36 17.61 -6.88 -8.79
CA ASP A 36 18.15 -8.01 -8.03
C ASP A 36 17.07 -8.60 -7.11
N PRO A 37 16.67 -9.88 -7.30
CA PRO A 37 15.67 -10.53 -6.46
C PRO A 37 16.09 -10.67 -5.00
N LYS A 38 17.39 -10.74 -4.70
CA LYS A 38 17.89 -10.88 -3.31
C LYS A 38 17.69 -9.62 -2.47
N LEU A 39 17.54 -8.48 -3.14
CA LEU A 39 17.33 -7.18 -2.49
C LEU A 39 15.84 -6.84 -2.33
N ARG A 40 14.95 -7.68 -2.85
CA ARG A 40 13.51 -7.53 -2.66
C ARG A 40 13.15 -7.98 -1.24
N PRO A 41 12.24 -7.27 -0.56
CA PRO A 41 11.75 -7.70 0.73
C PRO A 41 10.95 -9.01 0.61
N THR A 42 10.84 -9.75 1.70
CA THR A 42 9.90 -10.88 1.75
C THR A 42 8.47 -10.35 1.82
N MET A 43 7.48 -11.13 1.40
CA MET A 43 6.07 -10.73 1.53
C MET A 43 5.64 -10.48 2.98
N ARG A 44 6.34 -11.08 3.95
CA ARG A 44 6.11 -10.83 5.38
C ARG A 44 6.56 -9.42 5.76
N ASP A 45 7.76 -9.02 5.33
CA ASP A 45 8.26 -7.65 5.51
C ASP A 45 7.37 -6.63 4.80
N VAL A 46 6.90 -6.94 3.59
CA VAL A 46 5.96 -6.08 2.84
C VAL A 46 4.65 -5.89 3.61
N ALA A 47 4.08 -6.96 4.16
CA ALA A 47 2.86 -6.86 4.95
C ALA A 47 3.05 -6.00 6.21
N ASP A 48 4.19 -6.11 6.88
CA ASP A 48 4.48 -5.31 8.07
C ASP A 48 4.71 -3.82 7.72
N LEU A 49 5.40 -3.54 6.60
CA LEU A 49 5.52 -2.18 6.05
C LEU A 49 4.15 -1.59 5.71
N LEU A 50 3.24 -2.36 5.11
CA LEU A 50 1.88 -1.91 4.79
C LEU A 50 1.01 -1.74 6.04
N LYS A 51 1.14 -2.58 7.08
CA LYS A 51 0.41 -2.40 8.35
C LYS A 51 0.77 -1.08 9.04
N SER A 52 2.02 -0.65 8.93
CA SER A 52 2.45 0.64 9.50
C SER A 52 1.78 1.84 8.85
N LEU A 53 1.22 1.69 7.64
CA LEU A 53 0.38 2.70 7.01
C LEU A 53 -1.00 2.76 7.66
N SER A 54 -1.65 1.60 7.76
CA SER A 54 -2.99 1.50 8.33
C SER A 54 -3.07 1.98 9.78
N LYS A 55 -2.02 1.72 10.59
CA LYS A 55 -2.01 2.15 12.00
C LYS A 55 -2.02 3.67 12.20
N LYS A 56 -1.57 4.46 11.23
CA LYS A 56 -1.62 5.93 11.32
C LYS A 56 -3.07 6.46 11.25
N MET A 57 -4.03 5.61 10.88
CA MET A 57 -5.46 5.89 10.88
C MET A 57 -6.15 5.53 12.22
N ASP A 58 -5.51 4.73 13.07
CA ASP A 58 -6.09 4.21 14.33
C ASP A 58 -5.72 5.02 15.59
N ASP A 59 -4.83 6.01 15.50
CA ASP A 59 -4.50 6.93 16.62
C ASP A 59 -5.68 7.85 17.04
N LYS A 60 -6.92 7.57 16.58
CA LYS A 60 -8.16 8.12 17.10
C LYS A 60 -9.00 7.15 17.93
N ILE A 61 -8.58 5.91 18.14
CA ILE A 61 -9.27 5.00 19.05
C ILE A 61 -8.26 4.40 20.03
N GLU A 62 -8.16 5.04 21.20
CA GLU A 62 -7.53 4.43 22.36
C GLU A 62 -8.50 3.43 23.01
N ASN A 63 -7.99 2.22 23.20
CA ASN A 63 -8.44 1.09 24.05
C ASN A 63 -9.35 0.04 23.38
N GLY A 64 -8.84 -1.19 23.31
CA GLY A 64 -9.60 -2.39 22.97
C GLY A 64 -8.71 -3.52 22.45
N ASP A 65 -8.23 -4.35 23.37
CA ASP A 65 -7.76 -5.72 23.19
C ASP A 65 -8.66 -6.57 22.26
N ASP A 66 -7.99 -7.42 21.47
CA ASP A 66 -8.52 -8.56 20.69
C ASP A 66 -9.72 -8.31 19.76
N GLU A 67 -9.49 -8.32 18.44
CA GLU A 67 -10.19 -9.25 17.54
C GLU A 67 -9.67 -9.18 16.10
N LEU A 68 -9.54 -10.36 15.49
CA LEU A 68 -9.21 -10.58 14.09
C LEU A 68 -10.40 -10.12 13.22
N GLY A 69 -10.49 -8.80 13.00
CA GLY A 69 -11.57 -8.18 12.22
C GLY A 69 -11.47 -8.49 10.73
N GLU A 70 -12.18 -9.53 10.30
CA GLU A 70 -12.53 -9.79 8.91
C GLU A 70 -13.25 -8.60 8.29
N SER A 71 -12.55 -7.82 7.46
CA SER A 71 -13.21 -6.91 6.53
C SER A 71 -13.43 -7.64 5.22
N THR A 72 -14.67 -8.08 5.02
CA THR A 72 -15.16 -8.69 3.78
C THR A 72 -14.94 -7.74 2.60
N SER A 73 -13.83 -7.93 1.91
CA SER A 73 -13.58 -7.38 0.59
C SER A 73 -14.60 -8.00 -0.37
N LYS A 74 -15.68 -7.25 -0.67
CA LYS A 74 -16.50 -7.49 -1.85
C LYS A 74 -15.62 -7.22 -3.07
N ARG A 75 -14.83 -8.22 -3.47
CA ARG A 75 -14.12 -8.21 -4.74
C ARG A 75 -15.17 -8.13 -5.84
N ASN A 76 -15.21 -7.01 -6.54
CA ASN A 76 -15.91 -6.93 -7.80
C ASN A 76 -15.21 -7.87 -8.78
N GLU A 77 -15.98 -8.75 -9.41
CA GLU A 77 -15.46 -9.66 -10.41
C GLU A 77 -15.28 -8.89 -11.71
N ILE A 78 -14.14 -8.21 -11.88
CA ILE A 78 -13.74 -7.73 -13.20
C ILE A 78 -12.92 -8.84 -13.82
N GLY A 79 -13.54 -9.48 -14.82
CA GLY A 79 -13.08 -10.66 -15.52
C GLY A 79 -11.60 -10.57 -15.92
N ILE A 80 -10.93 -11.69 -15.72
CA ILE A 80 -9.55 -11.95 -16.07
C ILE A 80 -9.43 -11.79 -17.59
N LEU A 81 -9.04 -10.60 -18.07
CA LEU A 81 -8.52 -10.49 -19.43
C LEU A 81 -7.07 -10.97 -19.37
N SER A 82 -6.87 -12.21 -19.80
CA SER A 82 -5.57 -12.84 -19.96
C SER A 82 -4.56 -11.90 -20.60
N ILE A 83 -3.64 -11.35 -19.80
CA ILE A 83 -2.39 -10.79 -20.30
C ILE A 83 -1.49 -12.00 -20.55
N GLN A 84 -1.61 -12.53 -21.77
CA GLN A 84 -0.69 -13.52 -22.29
C GLN A 84 0.60 -12.78 -22.69
N MET A 85 1.72 -13.12 -22.02
CA MET A 85 3.06 -12.91 -22.58
C MET A 85 3.28 -13.85 -23.76
#